data_AF-A0A1W0AAJ2-F1
#
_entry.id   AF-A0A1W0AAJ2-F1
#
_cell.length_a   1.000
_cell.length_b   1.000
_cell.length_c   1.000
_cell.angle_alpha   90.00
_cell.angle_beta   90.00
_cell.angle_gamma   90.00
#
_symmetry.space_group_name_H-M   'P 1'
#
loop_
_entity.id
_entity.type
_entity.pdbx_description
1 polymer ?
#
loop_
_entity_poly.entity_id
_entity_poly.type
_entity_poly.pdbx_seq_one_letter_code
_entity_poly.pdbx_strand_id
1 'polypeptide(L)'
;MPWKRRPKEKPRDVFGIEVDSECNPDYLGLWLEKIKILTGFFQIFGNFRTTYLIAWPQPINDAMVATSQFSLDLVSIAGIDCFLPSTTYYTQFSTTLVVLAFFLALLLFFYYRGVSYYEAKLNLIPRCCSKCSLPVWDVYTREARVEPPRNRRQSIDNRQKRRRQSLERRSMTLLTAPSHTTNTTHGVVAARRVLTALKTFMAEPDPHTTHARQLQREAIGMSTAKAYTKSLPMYRPTHRVCPAKPLPVHVRDRIMQSNLRVWQARVKLRLNYQTYRIKCHKGAFGIVPDDITSLVCYTYEWSIYAAISFGGIVVWVFGVPFLFWRSIYRARYRHIDARLKLLERREYRPLREKWLLEMRSMLAKEGRCVPSTLRFCDEMMYLGQYMKAKNLEDPTVMNRLGIMYQNCTFISQTYKSEFWWFEVLELIRKVLLNGMLVFLQTHAVKQSIAGLALCFVALFLTLHLKPYQSWTDSLIAGVTLFQLFLTFNCISSINPTNAIINVPMVSSIMVITNLAAVIVAVVTIFQDTYKNHRRVEKLRAERRRQLIRHAVCKLWRRAYNYAVFEAYRTKPSRQSVPFLLEHLRRMRLGTDDETVDLQDFANAFLRL
;
A
#
# COMPACT_ATOMS: atom_id res chain seq x y z
N MET A 1 12.01 31.69 -14.78
CA MET A 1 11.63 30.44 -15.50
C MET A 1 12.51 29.31 -14.97
N PRO A 2 11.96 28.22 -14.40
CA PRO A 2 12.78 27.09 -13.99
C PRO A 2 12.98 26.16 -15.18
N TRP A 3 14.24 25.92 -15.54
CA TRP A 3 14.66 24.95 -16.53
C TRP A 3 14.18 23.55 -16.11
N LYS A 4 13.11 23.06 -16.75
CA LYS A 4 12.76 21.63 -16.69
C LYS A 4 13.86 20.87 -17.43
N ARG A 5 14.81 20.28 -16.69
CA ARG A 5 15.69 19.25 -17.23
C ARG A 5 14.81 18.18 -17.88
N ARG A 6 14.93 17.99 -19.20
CA ARG A 6 14.30 16.86 -19.88
C ARG A 6 14.83 15.58 -19.20
N PRO A 7 13.97 14.59 -18.90
CA PRO A 7 14.47 13.31 -18.37
C PRO A 7 15.49 12.73 -19.36
N LYS A 8 16.67 12.35 -18.87
CA LYS A 8 17.69 11.67 -19.69
C LYS A 8 17.05 10.40 -20.25
N GLU A 9 16.99 10.28 -21.58
CA GLU A 9 16.59 9.02 -22.23
C GLU A 9 17.56 7.92 -21.80
N LYS A 10 17.01 6.76 -21.46
CA LYS A 10 17.81 5.61 -21.03
C LYS A 10 18.69 5.16 -22.21
N PRO A 11 19.94 4.75 -21.97
CA PRO A 11 20.81 4.25 -23.03
C PRO A 11 20.13 3.05 -23.71
N ARG A 12 20.03 3.10 -25.03
CA ARG A 12 19.49 2.02 -25.87
C ARG A 12 20.66 1.23 -26.44
N ASP A 13 20.48 -0.08 -26.59
CA ASP A 13 21.47 -0.90 -27.30
C ASP A 13 21.39 -0.70 -28.83
N VAL A 14 22.27 -1.39 -29.56
CA VAL A 14 22.35 -1.35 -31.05
C VAL A 14 21.03 -1.71 -31.72
N PHE A 15 20.13 -2.43 -31.03
CA PHE A 15 18.81 -2.83 -31.52
C PHE A 15 17.67 -1.91 -31.05
N GLY A 16 18.00 -0.80 -30.38
CA GLY A 16 17.04 0.16 -29.85
C GLY A 16 16.31 -0.32 -28.58
N ILE A 17 16.78 -1.40 -27.96
CA ILE A 17 16.22 -1.97 -26.73
C ILE A 17 16.67 -1.10 -25.57
N GLU A 18 15.71 -0.65 -24.76
CA GLU A 18 16.02 0.05 -23.52
C GLU A 18 16.64 -0.93 -22.54
N VAL A 19 17.81 -0.60 -21.98
CA VAL A 19 18.44 -1.42 -20.95
C VAL A 19 17.53 -1.44 -19.73
N ASP A 20 16.93 -2.60 -19.43
CA ASP A 20 16.06 -2.84 -18.28
C ASP A 20 16.81 -2.55 -16.96
N SER A 21 16.82 -1.29 -16.53
CA SER A 21 17.36 -0.88 -15.22
C SER A 21 16.40 -1.14 -14.06
N GLU A 22 15.16 -1.55 -14.34
CA GLU A 22 14.04 -1.53 -13.38
C GLU A 22 13.73 -2.88 -12.73
N CYS A 23 14.31 -3.99 -13.21
CA CYS A 23 14.18 -5.28 -12.54
C CYS A 23 15.26 -5.43 -11.47
N ASN A 24 15.24 -4.56 -10.46
CA ASN A 24 16.11 -4.72 -9.30
C ASN A 24 15.58 -5.87 -8.44
N PRO A 25 16.41 -6.83 -8.03
CA PRO A 25 15.98 -7.89 -7.14
C PRO A 25 15.53 -7.25 -5.83
N ASP A 26 14.39 -7.70 -5.30
CA ASP A 26 13.94 -7.27 -3.97
C ASP A 26 14.77 -7.99 -2.90
N TYR A 27 16.03 -7.59 -2.78
CA TYR A 27 16.94 -8.06 -1.73
C TYR A 27 16.43 -7.64 -0.36
N LEU A 28 15.86 -6.45 -0.26
CA LEU A 28 15.41 -5.91 1.01
C LEU A 28 14.31 -6.80 1.62
N GLY A 29 13.31 -7.21 0.84
CA GLY A 29 12.28 -8.16 1.30
C GLY A 29 12.87 -9.47 1.81
N LEU A 30 13.74 -10.11 1.02
CA LEU A 30 14.37 -11.39 1.35
C LEU A 30 15.18 -11.36 2.67
N TRP A 31 15.91 -10.27 2.91
CA TRP A 31 16.71 -10.12 4.13
C TRP A 31 15.84 -9.83 5.34
N LEU A 32 14.83 -8.98 5.19
CA LEU A 32 13.97 -8.57 6.29
C LEU A 32 13.15 -9.73 6.88
N GLU A 33 12.73 -10.70 6.06
CA GLU A 33 12.03 -11.91 6.53
C GLU A 33 12.86 -12.70 7.55
N LYS A 34 14.11 -13.00 7.19
CA LYS A 34 15.03 -13.78 8.03
C LYS A 34 15.50 -13.00 9.24
N ILE A 35 15.79 -11.71 9.06
CA ILE A 35 16.16 -10.80 10.15
C ILE A 35 15.03 -10.73 11.18
N LYS A 36 13.76 -10.73 10.78
CA LYS A 36 12.63 -10.73 11.70
C LYS A 36 12.54 -11.98 12.57
N ILE A 37 12.79 -13.17 11.99
CA ILE A 37 12.81 -14.42 12.75
C ILE A 37 13.96 -14.37 13.77
N LEU A 38 15.13 -13.92 13.33
CA LEU A 38 16.33 -13.80 14.16
C LEU A 38 16.18 -12.76 15.28
N THR A 39 15.60 -11.59 15.00
CA THR A 39 15.30 -10.57 16.01
C THR A 39 14.27 -11.08 17.00
N GLY A 40 13.27 -11.85 16.56
CA GLY A 40 12.33 -12.53 17.43
C GLY A 40 12.98 -13.54 18.37
N PHE A 41 13.98 -14.28 17.89
CA PHE A 41 14.81 -15.17 18.72
C PHE A 41 15.61 -14.38 19.76
N PHE A 42 16.35 -13.35 19.34
CA PHE A 42 17.15 -12.53 20.26
C PHE A 42 16.33 -11.78 21.30
N GLN A 43 15.14 -11.30 20.93
CA GLN A 43 14.20 -10.66 21.87
C GLN A 43 13.76 -11.60 22.99
N ILE A 44 13.52 -12.87 22.67
CA ILE A 44 13.11 -13.86 23.66
C ILE A 44 14.32 -14.29 24.49
N PHE A 45 15.43 -14.63 23.84
CA PHE A 45 16.64 -15.11 24.49
C PHE A 45 17.27 -14.04 25.41
N GLY A 46 17.35 -12.78 24.98
CA GLY A 46 17.85 -11.68 25.81
C GLY A 46 16.97 -11.38 27.03
N ASN A 47 15.66 -11.55 26.89
CA ASN A 47 14.71 -11.36 27.99
C ASN A 47 14.76 -12.48 29.04
N PHE A 48 15.41 -13.61 28.76
CA PHE A 48 15.50 -14.71 29.73
C PHE A 48 16.25 -14.32 31.00
N ARG A 49 17.22 -13.40 30.89
CA ARG A 49 18.00 -12.88 32.03
C ARG A 49 17.12 -12.24 33.11
N THR A 50 16.14 -11.44 32.71
CA THR A 50 15.29 -10.65 33.63
C THR A 50 13.99 -11.36 33.98
N THR A 51 13.50 -12.24 33.10
CA THR A 51 12.19 -12.89 33.24
C THR A 51 12.25 -14.12 34.17
N TYR A 52 13.35 -14.87 34.15
CA TYR A 52 13.47 -16.13 34.88
C TYR A 52 14.37 -15.98 36.10
N LEU A 53 13.90 -16.47 37.25
CA LEU A 53 14.63 -16.44 38.53
C LEU A 53 15.70 -17.55 38.60
N ILE A 54 16.61 -17.57 37.63
CA ILE A 54 17.60 -18.65 37.43
C ILE A 54 18.99 -18.02 37.40
N ALA A 55 19.93 -18.60 38.15
CA ALA A 55 21.33 -18.19 38.11
C ALA A 55 21.99 -18.70 36.82
N TRP A 56 22.13 -17.82 35.84
CA TRP A 56 22.73 -18.17 34.54
C TRP A 56 24.26 -18.27 34.64
N PRO A 57 24.89 -19.26 33.98
CA PRO A 57 26.35 -19.29 33.81
C PRO A 57 26.85 -18.03 33.11
N GLN A 58 28.02 -17.50 33.51
CA GLN A 58 28.51 -16.21 33.01
C GLN A 58 28.63 -16.10 31.48
N PRO A 59 29.17 -17.10 30.74
CA PRO A 59 29.26 -17.02 29.29
C PRO A 59 27.90 -16.84 28.58
N ILE A 60 26.83 -17.30 29.23
CA ILE A 60 25.46 -17.24 28.71
C ILE A 60 24.78 -15.95 29.13
N ASN A 61 25.02 -15.51 30.35
CA ASN A 61 24.58 -14.20 30.81
C ASN A 61 25.13 -13.09 29.88
N ASP A 62 26.40 -13.16 29.50
CA ASP A 62 27.02 -12.21 28.56
C ASP A 62 26.36 -12.27 27.17
N ALA A 63 26.06 -13.47 26.68
CA ALA A 63 25.34 -13.65 25.41
C ALA A 63 23.89 -13.09 25.48
N MET A 64 23.22 -13.24 26.61
CA MET A 64 21.88 -12.65 26.84
C MET A 64 21.96 -11.13 26.90
N VAL A 65 22.98 -10.56 27.54
CA VAL A 65 23.22 -9.11 27.55
C VAL A 65 23.41 -8.58 26.14
N ALA A 66 24.27 -9.21 25.34
CA ALA A 66 24.50 -8.81 23.95
C ALA A 66 23.21 -8.86 23.09
N THR A 67 22.35 -9.84 23.33
CA THR A 67 21.11 -10.04 22.56
C THR A 67 19.91 -9.24 23.08
N SER A 68 19.92 -8.80 24.35
CA SER A 68 18.88 -7.94 24.93
C SER A 68 18.78 -6.56 24.25
N GLN A 69 19.80 -6.12 23.52
CA GLN A 69 19.76 -4.88 22.73
C GLN A 69 18.70 -4.92 21.60
N PHE A 70 18.25 -6.12 21.19
CA PHE A 70 17.22 -6.29 20.15
C PHE A 70 15.79 -6.22 20.70
N SER A 71 15.59 -6.28 22.03
CA SER A 71 14.33 -5.81 22.63
C SER A 71 14.38 -4.30 22.67
N LEU A 72 13.49 -3.64 21.92
CA LEU A 72 13.32 -2.19 21.98
C LEU A 72 12.70 -1.80 23.33
N ASP A 73 13.46 -1.98 24.41
CA ASP A 73 13.23 -1.26 25.65
C ASP A 73 13.76 0.16 25.40
N LEU A 74 12.85 1.09 25.14
CA LEU A 74 13.19 2.49 24.84
C LEU A 74 13.98 3.15 26.00
N VAL A 75 13.95 2.51 27.18
CA VAL A 75 14.60 2.94 28.42
C VAL A 75 16.05 2.42 28.53
N SER A 76 16.40 1.28 27.91
CA SER A 76 17.77 0.72 27.99
C SER A 76 18.75 1.32 26.96
N ILE A 77 18.24 2.05 25.96
CA ILE A 77 19.05 2.79 24.97
C ILE A 77 19.75 4.03 25.58
N ALA A 78 19.28 4.51 26.73
CA ALA A 78 20.02 5.46 27.54
C ALA A 78 20.67 4.67 28.69
N GLY A 79 21.98 4.44 28.63
CA GLY A 79 22.77 3.76 29.67
C GLY A 79 22.83 4.54 30.99
N ILE A 80 21.68 4.91 31.55
CA ILE A 80 21.51 5.64 32.80
C ILE A 80 22.00 4.79 33.99
N ASP A 81 21.92 3.44 33.86
CA ASP A 81 22.49 2.50 34.83
C ASP A 81 24.02 2.65 35.00
N CYS A 82 24.71 3.16 33.97
CA CYS A 82 26.17 3.37 34.02
C CYS A 82 26.54 4.74 34.65
N PHE A 83 25.61 5.71 34.65
CA PHE A 83 25.85 7.03 35.21
C PHE A 83 25.39 7.16 36.68
N LEU A 84 24.43 6.33 37.13
CA LEU A 84 23.85 6.42 38.47
C LEU A 84 23.68 5.03 39.13
N PRO A 85 24.77 4.43 39.64
CA PRO A 85 24.82 3.04 40.12
C PRO A 85 24.03 2.73 41.42
N SER A 86 23.29 3.68 41.99
CA SER A 86 22.54 3.49 43.25
C SER A 86 21.17 4.18 43.27
N THR A 87 20.44 4.15 42.15
CA THR A 87 19.08 4.70 42.10
C THR A 87 18.04 3.63 42.40
N THR A 88 17.18 3.90 43.38
CA THR A 88 16.03 3.04 43.72
C THR A 88 15.11 2.86 42.50
N TYR A 89 14.39 1.75 42.43
CA TYR A 89 13.39 1.51 41.37
C TYR A 89 12.42 2.70 41.18
N TYR A 90 12.05 3.37 42.28
CA TYR A 90 11.23 4.58 42.29
C TYR A 90 11.82 5.73 41.46
N THR A 91 13.13 5.95 41.56
CA THR A 91 13.81 6.99 40.79
C THR A 91 13.92 6.64 39.30
N GLN A 92 14.07 5.36 38.93
CA GLN A 92 14.04 4.93 37.53
C GLN A 92 12.64 5.06 36.91
N PHE A 93 11.61 4.71 37.66
CA PHE A 93 10.21 4.91 37.23
C PHE A 93 9.84 6.40 37.11
N SER A 94 10.22 7.22 38.09
CA SER A 94 9.92 8.67 38.06
C SER A 94 10.65 9.37 36.93
N THR A 95 11.91 9.03 36.67
CA THR A 95 12.68 9.59 35.56
C THR A 95 12.12 9.16 34.20
N THR A 96 11.68 7.90 34.04
CA THR A 96 11.04 7.45 32.80
C THR A 96 9.70 8.15 32.53
N LEU A 97 8.87 8.37 33.56
CA LEU A 97 7.65 9.17 33.42
C LEU A 97 7.92 10.63 33.08
N VAL A 98 8.92 11.26 33.70
CA VAL A 98 9.32 12.64 33.39
C VAL A 98 9.83 12.77 31.97
N VAL A 99 10.64 11.81 31.50
CA VAL A 99 11.13 11.76 30.13
C VAL A 99 9.97 11.56 29.15
N LEU A 100 9.02 10.67 29.45
CA LEU A 100 7.81 10.47 28.65
C LEU A 100 6.96 11.74 28.58
N ALA A 101 6.73 12.40 29.72
CA ALA A 101 5.99 13.66 29.81
C ALA A 101 6.69 14.79 29.05
N PHE A 102 8.03 14.87 29.12
CA PHE A 102 8.83 15.83 28.35
C PHE A 102 8.68 15.61 26.84
N PHE A 103 8.80 14.36 26.37
CA PHE A 103 8.59 14.05 24.95
C PHE A 103 7.16 14.33 24.49
N LEU A 104 6.16 14.07 25.35
CA LEU A 104 4.76 14.36 25.07
C LEU A 104 4.50 15.88 25.01
N ALA A 105 5.08 16.66 25.93
CA ALA A 105 5.03 18.13 25.92
C ALA A 105 5.72 18.70 24.67
N LEU A 106 6.86 18.14 24.26
CA LEU A 106 7.59 18.53 23.06
C LEU A 106 6.79 18.21 21.79
N LEU A 107 6.14 17.05 21.72
CA LEU A 107 5.21 16.69 20.65
C LEU A 107 4.01 17.63 20.57
N LEU A 108 3.40 17.97 21.71
CA LEU A 108 2.31 18.95 21.79
C LEU A 108 2.78 20.34 21.34
N PHE A 109 3.96 20.79 21.79
CA PHE A 109 4.55 22.05 21.38
C PHE A 109 4.76 22.12 19.86
N PHE A 110 5.38 21.09 19.27
CA PHE A 110 5.55 21.02 17.81
C PHE A 110 4.22 20.93 17.06
N TYR A 111 3.22 20.25 17.63
CA TYR A 111 1.87 20.21 17.08
C TYR A 111 1.22 21.60 17.06
N TYR A 112 1.19 22.30 18.21
CA TYR A 112 0.61 23.64 18.30
C TYR A 112 1.36 24.65 17.43
N ARG A 113 2.70 24.65 17.47
CA ARG A 113 3.52 25.50 16.62
C ARG A 113 3.29 25.20 15.13
N GLY A 114 3.19 23.93 14.77
CA GLY A 114 2.87 23.49 13.41
C GLY A 114 1.52 24.05 12.96
N VAL A 115 0.48 23.88 13.77
CA VAL A 115 -0.87 24.39 13.48
C VAL A 115 -0.86 25.90 13.28
N SER A 116 -0.26 26.67 14.19
CA SER A 116 -0.19 28.13 14.09
C SER A 116 0.60 28.60 12.87
N TYR A 117 1.72 27.95 12.54
CA TYR A 117 2.50 28.26 11.34
C TYR A 117 1.70 28.00 10.04
N TYR A 118 0.94 26.90 10.00
CA TYR A 118 0.11 26.56 8.84
C TYR A 118 -1.04 27.56 8.66
N GLU A 119 -1.72 27.95 9.72
CA GLU A 119 -2.81 28.95 9.66
C GLU A 119 -2.29 30.32 9.21
N ALA A 120 -1.16 30.77 9.75
CA ALA A 120 -0.50 32.00 9.31
C ALA A 120 -0.15 31.96 7.81
N LYS A 121 0.42 30.84 7.33
CA LYS A 121 0.78 30.65 5.91
C LYS A 121 -0.43 30.62 4.97
N LEU A 122 -1.59 30.14 5.45
CA LEU A 122 -2.85 30.15 4.70
C LEU A 122 -3.43 31.56 4.54
N ASN A 123 -3.33 32.38 5.59
CA ASN A 123 -3.84 33.74 5.60
C ASN A 123 -2.98 34.71 4.77
N LEU A 124 -1.69 34.42 4.57
CA LEU A 124 -0.75 35.25 3.80
C LEU A 124 -0.95 35.25 2.27
N ILE A 125 -1.75 34.34 1.71
CA ILE A 125 -1.88 34.20 0.24
C ILE A 125 -3.27 34.67 -0.22
N PRO A 126 -3.53 35.98 -0.42
CA PRO A 126 -4.85 36.48 -0.82
C PRO A 126 -5.24 36.05 -2.24
N ARG A 127 -6.55 35.98 -2.52
CA ARG A 127 -7.09 35.82 -3.89
C ARG A 127 -7.41 37.19 -4.46
N CYS A 128 -7.24 37.42 -5.76
CA CYS A 128 -7.59 38.70 -6.38
C CYS A 128 -9.08 38.75 -6.74
N CYS A 129 -9.72 39.90 -6.57
CA CYS A 129 -11.09 40.09 -7.00
C CYS A 129 -11.21 40.02 -8.52
N SER A 130 -12.21 39.29 -9.04
CA SER A 130 -12.43 39.19 -10.50
C SER A 130 -12.97 40.47 -11.15
N LYS A 131 -13.36 41.49 -10.38
CA LYS A 131 -13.92 42.76 -10.87
C LYS A 131 -12.93 43.92 -10.79
N CYS A 132 -12.16 44.04 -9.70
CA CYS A 132 -11.24 45.15 -9.44
C CYS A 132 -9.77 44.73 -9.27
N SER A 133 -9.42 43.44 -9.38
CA SER A 133 -8.06 42.87 -9.25
C SER A 133 -7.38 43.00 -7.88
N LEU A 134 -7.96 43.77 -6.96
CA LEU A 134 -7.46 43.94 -5.59
C LEU A 134 -7.63 42.66 -4.75
N PRO A 135 -6.75 42.43 -3.75
CA PRO A 135 -6.81 41.26 -2.89
C PRO A 135 -8.11 41.20 -2.08
N VAL A 136 -8.68 40.00 -1.98
CA VAL A 136 -9.81 39.64 -1.11
C VAL A 136 -9.25 38.78 0.01
N TRP A 137 -9.31 39.31 1.23
CA TRP A 137 -8.88 38.63 2.45
C TRP A 137 -10.06 37.85 3.02
N ASP A 138 -10.24 36.62 2.56
CA ASP A 138 -11.22 35.72 3.15
C ASP A 138 -10.65 35.16 4.45
N VAL A 139 -11.22 35.55 5.60
CA VAL A 139 -10.85 34.98 6.90
C VAL A 139 -11.24 33.50 6.90
N TYR A 140 -10.26 32.62 7.13
CA TYR A 140 -10.52 31.21 7.33
C TYR A 140 -11.15 30.98 8.71
N THR A 141 -12.42 30.59 8.75
CA THR A 141 -13.10 30.14 9.98
C THR A 141 -13.15 28.60 10.02
N ARG A 142 -12.92 28.04 11.22
CA ARG A 142 -12.79 26.59 11.47
C ARG A 142 -14.10 25.79 11.21
N GLU A 143 -15.23 26.47 11.08
CA GLU A 143 -16.58 25.89 11.22
C GLU A 143 -17.52 26.07 10.01
N ALA A 144 -17.03 26.51 8.84
CA ALA A 144 -17.92 26.78 7.70
C ALA A 144 -18.58 25.50 7.12
N ARG A 145 -19.76 25.16 7.63
CA ARG A 145 -20.72 24.19 7.07
C ARG A 145 -21.33 24.84 5.82
N VAL A 146 -21.03 24.32 4.63
CA VAL A 146 -21.62 24.80 3.37
C VAL A 146 -22.57 23.73 2.83
N GLU A 147 -23.88 23.98 2.95
CA GLU A 147 -24.87 23.23 2.19
C GLU A 147 -24.75 23.58 0.70
N PRO A 148 -24.68 22.59 -0.22
CA PRO A 148 -24.75 22.87 -1.65
C PRO A 148 -26.19 23.26 -2.03
N PRO A 149 -26.42 24.32 -2.83
CA PRO A 149 -27.77 24.72 -3.23
C PRO A 149 -28.37 23.65 -4.15
N ARG A 150 -29.30 22.88 -3.59
CA ARG A 150 -30.05 21.77 -4.22
C ARG A 150 -30.72 22.19 -5.54
N ASN A 151 -31.14 23.46 -5.63
CA ASN A 151 -31.93 24.00 -6.74
C ASN A 151 -31.16 24.15 -8.07
N ARG A 152 -29.82 24.29 -8.06
CA ARG A 152 -29.06 24.59 -9.29
C ARG A 152 -28.73 23.36 -10.14
N ARG A 153 -28.61 22.18 -9.52
CA ARG A 153 -28.40 20.91 -10.26
C ARG A 153 -29.69 20.48 -10.96
N GLN A 154 -30.82 20.57 -10.26
CA GLN A 154 -32.15 20.27 -10.81
C GLN A 154 -32.50 21.15 -12.02
N SER A 155 -32.13 22.44 -12.02
CA SER A 155 -32.43 23.33 -13.15
C SER A 155 -31.64 23.00 -14.43
N ILE A 156 -30.41 22.50 -14.30
CA ILE A 156 -29.55 22.16 -15.46
C ILE A 156 -30.05 20.87 -16.13
N ASP A 157 -30.36 19.83 -15.34
CA ASP A 157 -30.94 18.57 -15.83
C ASP A 157 -32.29 18.81 -16.53
N ASN A 158 -33.16 19.64 -15.93
CA ASN A 158 -34.45 19.98 -16.52
C ASN A 158 -34.35 20.74 -17.85
N ARG A 159 -33.30 21.55 -18.03
CA ARG A 159 -33.08 22.32 -19.27
C ARG A 159 -32.54 21.43 -20.40
N GLN A 160 -31.67 20.47 -20.09
CA GLN A 160 -31.18 19.49 -21.06
C GLN A 160 -32.29 18.53 -21.50
N LYS A 161 -33.14 18.07 -20.57
CA LYS A 161 -34.29 17.20 -20.87
C LYS A 161 -35.30 17.87 -21.82
N ARG A 162 -35.61 19.15 -21.61
CA ARG A 162 -36.49 19.93 -22.51
C ARG A 162 -35.89 20.12 -23.90
N ARG A 163 -34.57 20.36 -24.00
CA ARG A 163 -33.88 20.49 -25.29
C ARG A 163 -33.95 19.19 -26.10
N ARG A 164 -33.77 18.04 -25.45
CA ARG A 164 -33.87 16.72 -26.09
C ARG A 164 -35.26 16.46 -26.66
N GLN A 165 -36.31 16.69 -25.86
CA GLN A 165 -37.69 16.55 -26.30
C GLN A 165 -38.05 17.50 -27.46
N SER A 166 -37.50 18.72 -27.46
CA SER A 166 -37.71 19.67 -28.58
C SER A 166 -37.03 19.23 -29.88
N LEU A 167 -35.85 18.59 -29.80
CA LEU A 167 -35.12 18.10 -30.96
C LEU A 167 -35.77 16.85 -31.55
N GLU A 168 -36.21 15.91 -30.70
CA GLU A 168 -36.94 14.69 -31.10
C GLU A 168 -38.27 15.03 -31.80
N ARG A 169 -39.01 16.04 -31.31
CA ARG A 169 -40.22 16.52 -31.99
C ARG A 169 -39.90 17.10 -33.37
N ARG A 170 -38.88 17.95 -33.48
CA ARG A 170 -38.47 18.57 -34.76
C ARG A 170 -37.96 17.54 -35.78
N SER A 171 -37.25 16.51 -35.34
CA SER A 171 -36.82 15.43 -36.24
C SER A 171 -38.01 14.58 -36.71
N MET A 172 -38.99 14.33 -35.84
CA MET A 172 -40.19 13.57 -36.21
C MET A 172 -41.05 14.35 -37.21
N THR A 173 -41.21 15.67 -37.03
CA THR A 173 -41.92 16.54 -37.99
C THR A 173 -41.24 16.58 -39.36
N LEU A 174 -39.90 16.49 -39.42
CA LEU A 174 -39.15 16.43 -40.69
C LEU A 174 -39.29 15.08 -41.41
N LEU A 175 -39.48 13.99 -40.68
CA LEU A 175 -39.69 12.65 -41.24
C LEU A 175 -41.11 12.43 -41.76
N THR A 176 -42.09 13.19 -41.26
CA THR A 176 -43.50 13.12 -41.67
C THR A 176 -43.90 14.21 -42.69
N ALA A 177 -42.96 15.06 -43.12
CA ALA A 177 -43.25 16.16 -44.03
C ALA A 177 -43.36 15.66 -45.50
N PRO A 178 -44.37 16.12 -46.27
CA PRO A 178 -44.55 15.71 -47.66
C PRO A 178 -43.39 16.22 -48.56
N SER A 179 -42.95 15.35 -49.48
CA SER A 179 -41.75 15.48 -50.32
C SER A 179 -41.63 16.77 -51.15
N HIS A 180 -42.73 17.49 -51.38
CA HIS A 180 -42.72 18.77 -52.09
C HIS A 180 -42.16 19.94 -51.24
N THR A 181 -42.10 19.84 -49.91
CA THR A 181 -41.56 20.91 -49.04
C THR A 181 -40.06 20.80 -48.77
N THR A 182 -39.47 19.61 -48.89
CA THR A 182 -38.05 19.33 -48.62
C THR A 182 -37.11 19.71 -49.76
N ASN A 183 -37.64 19.97 -50.97
CA ASN A 183 -36.86 20.32 -52.15
C ASN A 183 -36.59 21.83 -52.29
N THR A 184 -37.09 22.65 -51.36
CA THR A 184 -36.74 24.07 -51.28
C THR A 184 -35.38 24.23 -50.57
N THR A 185 -34.57 25.20 -51.00
CA THR A 185 -33.26 25.50 -50.39
C THR A 185 -33.35 25.73 -48.88
N HIS A 186 -34.45 26.34 -48.40
CA HIS A 186 -34.74 26.53 -46.98
C HIS A 186 -35.04 25.22 -46.22
N GLY A 187 -35.75 24.27 -46.85
CA GLY A 187 -36.04 22.94 -46.29
C GLY A 187 -34.77 22.10 -46.11
N VAL A 188 -33.87 22.12 -47.08
CA VAL A 188 -32.58 21.41 -47.02
C VAL A 188 -31.66 21.97 -45.93
N VAL A 189 -31.59 23.30 -45.78
CA VAL A 189 -30.79 23.95 -44.71
C VAL A 189 -31.35 23.65 -43.33
N ALA A 190 -32.68 23.64 -43.16
CA ALA A 190 -33.32 23.26 -41.90
C ALA A 190 -33.06 21.80 -41.54
N ALA A 191 -33.17 20.88 -42.51
CA ALA A 191 -32.85 19.47 -42.34
C ALA A 191 -31.38 19.27 -41.97
N ARG A 192 -30.43 19.94 -42.65
CA ARG A 192 -29.00 19.89 -42.34
C ARG A 192 -28.71 20.35 -40.92
N ARG A 193 -29.31 21.46 -40.46
CA ARG A 193 -29.14 21.97 -39.08
C ARG A 193 -29.64 21.00 -38.02
N VAL A 194 -30.78 20.34 -38.26
CA VAL A 194 -31.32 19.31 -37.34
C VAL A 194 -30.42 18.07 -37.34
N LEU A 195 -29.90 17.67 -38.49
CA LEU A 195 -29.02 16.49 -38.63
C LEU A 195 -27.62 16.74 -38.03
N THR A 196 -27.07 17.95 -38.15
CA THR A 196 -25.84 18.37 -37.47
C THR A 196 -26.05 18.41 -35.96
N ALA A 197 -27.18 18.94 -35.48
CA ALA A 197 -27.51 18.96 -34.05
C ALA A 197 -27.69 17.55 -33.47
N LEU A 198 -28.31 16.63 -34.23
CA LEU A 198 -28.43 15.21 -33.89
C LEU A 198 -27.07 14.50 -33.86
N LYS A 199 -26.20 14.73 -34.86
CA LYS A 199 -24.84 14.19 -34.88
C LYS A 199 -24.01 14.66 -33.68
N THR A 200 -24.11 15.94 -33.30
CA THR A 200 -23.43 16.44 -32.10
C THR A 200 -23.98 15.82 -30.81
N PHE A 201 -25.28 15.48 -30.77
CA PHE A 201 -25.91 14.85 -29.61
C PHE A 201 -25.57 13.35 -29.50
N MET A 202 -25.46 12.63 -30.62
CA MET A 202 -25.05 11.22 -30.65
C MET A 202 -23.55 11.03 -30.38
N ALA A 203 -22.73 12.04 -30.68
CA ALA A 203 -21.33 12.08 -30.28
C ALA A 203 -21.14 12.39 -28.78
N GLU A 204 -22.18 12.86 -28.10
CA GLU A 204 -22.15 13.16 -26.67
C GLU A 204 -22.45 11.88 -25.87
N PRO A 205 -21.54 11.41 -24.99
CA PRO A 205 -21.64 10.10 -24.38
C PRO A 205 -22.84 9.98 -23.43
N ASP A 206 -23.58 8.88 -23.54
CA ASP A 206 -24.79 8.55 -22.78
C ASP A 206 -24.68 8.89 -21.27
N PRO A 207 -25.67 9.55 -20.64
CA PRO A 207 -25.61 10.00 -19.25
C PRO A 207 -25.36 8.85 -18.24
N HIS A 208 -25.81 7.63 -18.56
CA HIS A 208 -25.53 6.44 -17.75
C HIS A 208 -24.08 5.95 -17.87
N THR A 209 -23.46 6.08 -19.05
CA THR A 209 -22.03 5.77 -19.24
C THR A 209 -21.12 6.82 -18.61
N THR A 210 -21.55 8.09 -18.57
CA THR A 210 -20.86 9.15 -17.83
C THR A 210 -20.98 8.93 -16.32
N HIS A 211 -22.14 8.48 -15.82
CA HIS A 211 -22.29 8.11 -14.42
C HIS A 211 -21.44 6.89 -14.02
N ALA A 212 -21.36 5.87 -14.89
CA ALA A 212 -20.48 4.73 -14.68
C ALA A 212 -18.99 5.12 -14.72
N ARG A 213 -18.56 5.93 -15.70
CA ARG A 213 -17.19 6.50 -15.76
C ARG A 213 -16.90 7.45 -14.60
N GLN A 214 -17.91 8.14 -14.09
CA GLN A 214 -17.81 9.00 -12.91
C GLN A 214 -17.67 8.17 -11.63
N LEU A 215 -18.42 7.07 -11.49
CA LEU A 215 -18.25 6.07 -10.43
C LEU A 215 -16.89 5.38 -10.54
N GLN A 216 -16.41 5.11 -11.75
CA GLN A 216 -15.08 4.55 -12.02
C GLN A 216 -13.96 5.54 -11.64
N ARG A 217 -14.14 6.84 -11.90
CA ARG A 217 -13.24 7.92 -11.44
C ARG A 217 -13.32 8.15 -9.92
N GLU A 218 -14.50 8.00 -9.33
CA GLU A 218 -14.73 8.03 -7.87
C GLU A 218 -14.09 6.82 -7.17
N ALA A 219 -14.04 5.67 -7.84
CA ALA A 219 -13.41 4.43 -7.36
C ALA A 219 -11.88 4.38 -7.59
N ILE A 220 -11.36 5.02 -8.64
CA ILE A 220 -9.96 4.84 -9.09
C ILE A 220 -9.00 5.97 -8.68
N GLY A 221 -9.43 7.17 -8.24
CA GLY A 221 -8.38 8.16 -7.96
C GLY A 221 -8.69 9.53 -7.37
N MET A 222 -9.78 9.75 -6.62
CA MET A 222 -9.97 11.07 -5.96
C MET A 222 -10.93 11.07 -4.77
N SER A 223 -11.07 9.95 -4.05
CA SER A 223 -11.99 9.83 -2.91
C SER A 223 -11.61 10.70 -1.70
N THR A 224 -10.37 11.23 -1.64
CA THR A 224 -10.00 12.21 -0.61
C THR A 224 -10.48 13.62 -0.98
N ALA A 225 -10.26 14.08 -2.22
CA ALA A 225 -10.60 15.44 -2.59
C ALA A 225 -12.11 15.73 -2.49
N LYS A 226 -13.00 14.79 -2.87
CA LYS A 226 -14.45 15.04 -2.92
C LYS A 226 -15.15 15.04 -1.56
N ALA A 227 -14.62 14.29 -0.58
CA ALA A 227 -15.09 14.34 0.81
C ALA A 227 -14.73 15.67 1.49
N TYR A 228 -13.56 16.23 1.15
CA TYR A 228 -13.09 17.53 1.64
C TYR A 228 -13.54 18.72 0.76
N THR A 229 -14.02 18.52 -0.47
CA THR A 229 -14.55 19.63 -1.30
C THR A 229 -15.98 20.02 -0.95
N LYS A 230 -16.74 19.19 -0.22
CA LYS A 230 -18.04 19.62 0.35
C LYS A 230 -17.89 20.82 1.31
N SER A 231 -16.73 21.00 1.94
CA SER A 231 -16.41 22.13 2.80
C SER A 231 -15.63 23.27 2.11
N LEU A 232 -15.48 23.22 0.78
CA LEU A 232 -14.73 24.23 0.01
C LEU A 232 -15.67 24.89 -0.99
N PRO A 233 -16.36 25.96 -0.63
CA PRO A 233 -17.24 26.65 -1.56
C PRO A 233 -16.39 27.25 -2.69
N MET A 234 -16.69 26.82 -3.92
CA MET A 234 -16.07 27.30 -5.16
C MET A 234 -16.70 28.65 -5.54
N TYR A 235 -16.67 29.63 -4.63
CA TYR A 235 -17.18 30.97 -4.91
C TYR A 235 -16.12 31.82 -5.61
N ARG A 236 -16.58 32.64 -6.55
CA ARG A 236 -15.75 33.64 -7.22
C ARG A 236 -15.34 34.69 -6.19
N PRO A 237 -14.05 35.00 -6.02
CA PRO A 237 -13.62 36.04 -5.09
C PRO A 237 -14.08 37.40 -5.60
N THR A 238 -15.07 37.98 -4.95
CA THR A 238 -15.60 39.32 -5.24
C THR A 238 -15.80 40.07 -3.94
N HIS A 239 -15.31 41.31 -3.87
CA HIS A 239 -15.72 42.20 -2.78
C HIS A 239 -17.23 42.42 -2.85
N ARG A 240 -17.89 42.51 -1.68
CA ARG A 240 -19.33 42.84 -1.61
C ARG A 240 -19.62 44.19 -2.25
N VAL A 241 -18.75 45.17 -2.02
CA VAL A 241 -18.69 46.45 -2.71
C VAL A 241 -17.28 46.58 -3.28
N CYS A 242 -17.17 46.69 -4.61
CA CYS A 242 -15.87 46.77 -5.26
C CYS A 242 -15.37 48.22 -5.27
N PRO A 243 -14.16 48.49 -4.76
CA PRO A 243 -13.63 49.86 -4.68
C PRO A 243 -13.10 50.41 -6.02
N ALA A 244 -13.09 49.63 -7.11
CA ALA A 244 -12.55 50.07 -8.40
C ALA A 244 -13.41 49.67 -9.60
N LYS A 245 -13.17 50.34 -10.74
CA LYS A 245 -13.85 50.14 -12.03
C LYS A 245 -13.60 48.73 -12.62
N PRO A 246 -14.56 48.19 -13.40
CA PRO A 246 -14.47 46.84 -13.95
C PRO A 246 -13.34 46.67 -14.98
N LEU A 247 -12.64 45.53 -14.89
CA LEU A 247 -11.50 45.21 -15.75
C LEU A 247 -11.86 44.78 -17.19
N PRO A 248 -10.96 45.01 -18.17
CA PRO A 248 -11.05 44.43 -19.51
C PRO A 248 -11.08 42.90 -19.50
N VAL A 249 -11.76 42.30 -20.49
CA VAL A 249 -12.00 40.84 -20.59
C VAL A 249 -10.71 40.02 -20.53
N HIS A 250 -9.67 40.44 -21.25
CA HIS A 250 -8.39 39.71 -21.30
C HIS A 250 -7.62 39.72 -19.96
N VAL A 251 -7.76 40.77 -19.15
CA VAL A 251 -7.13 40.86 -17.82
C VAL A 251 -7.91 39.99 -16.82
N ARG A 252 -9.24 40.00 -16.92
CA ARG A 252 -10.13 39.18 -16.11
C ARG A 252 -9.84 37.67 -16.26
N ASP A 253 -9.54 37.22 -17.47
CA ASP A 253 -9.21 35.81 -17.73
C ASP A 253 -7.86 35.41 -17.14
N ARG A 254 -6.83 36.27 -17.23
CA ARG A 254 -5.54 36.05 -16.56
C ARG A 254 -5.67 36.01 -15.04
N ILE A 255 -6.48 36.90 -14.46
CA ILE A 255 -6.77 36.90 -13.01
C ILE A 255 -7.52 35.62 -12.60
N MET A 256 -8.45 35.16 -13.43
CA MET A 256 -9.21 33.93 -13.16
C MET A 256 -8.31 32.68 -13.18
N GLN A 257 -7.35 32.61 -14.10
CA GLN A 257 -6.33 31.56 -14.13
C GLN A 257 -5.39 31.63 -12.91
N SER A 258 -4.96 32.83 -12.50
CA SER A 258 -4.13 33.02 -11.32
C SER A 258 -4.85 32.57 -10.03
N ASN A 259 -6.10 33.01 -9.85
CA ASN A 259 -6.95 32.59 -8.73
C ASN A 259 -7.20 31.07 -8.70
N LEU A 260 -7.30 30.42 -9.85
CA LEU A 260 -7.45 28.97 -9.93
C LEU A 260 -6.19 28.25 -9.42
N ARG A 261 -4.99 28.73 -9.77
CA ARG A 261 -3.72 28.18 -9.27
C ARG A 261 -3.56 28.38 -7.75
N VAL A 262 -3.91 29.56 -7.24
CA VAL A 262 -3.91 29.86 -5.80
C VAL A 262 -4.90 28.97 -5.06
N TRP A 263 -6.09 28.75 -5.63
CA TRP A 263 -7.08 27.84 -5.08
C TRP A 263 -6.56 26.39 -5.03
N GLN A 264 -5.96 25.89 -6.12
CA GLN A 264 -5.34 24.56 -6.16
C GLN A 264 -4.24 24.40 -5.10
N ALA A 265 -3.40 25.44 -4.91
CA ALA A 265 -2.37 25.45 -3.88
C ALA A 265 -2.95 25.39 -2.46
N ARG A 266 -4.00 26.18 -2.16
CA ARG A 266 -4.70 26.17 -0.87
C ARG A 266 -5.36 24.82 -0.57
N VAL A 267 -5.97 24.18 -1.57
CA VAL A 267 -6.57 22.84 -1.44
C VAL A 267 -5.50 21.81 -1.09
N LYS A 268 -4.36 21.82 -1.80
CA LYS A 268 -3.24 20.92 -1.52
C LYS A 268 -2.68 21.14 -0.10
N LEU A 269 -2.56 22.40 0.33
CA LEU A 269 -2.07 22.74 1.67
C LEU A 269 -3.01 22.24 2.79
N ARG A 270 -4.34 22.38 2.61
CA ARG A 270 -5.33 21.90 3.59
C ARG A 270 -5.40 20.37 3.68
N LEU A 271 -5.23 19.67 2.56
CA LEU A 271 -5.13 18.20 2.56
C LEU A 271 -3.87 17.74 3.32
N ASN A 272 -2.74 18.42 3.14
CA ASN A 272 -1.52 18.15 3.90
C ASN A 272 -1.71 18.43 5.40
N TYR A 273 -2.39 19.52 5.78
CA TYR A 273 -2.71 19.84 7.17
C TYR A 273 -3.61 18.80 7.85
N GLN A 274 -4.69 18.35 7.19
CA GLN A 274 -5.55 17.29 7.74
C GLN A 274 -4.79 15.97 7.89
N THR A 275 -3.89 15.66 6.95
CA THR A 275 -3.02 14.48 7.04
C THR A 275 -2.04 14.59 8.22
N TYR A 276 -1.49 15.78 8.46
CA TYR A 276 -0.64 16.06 9.62
C TYR A 276 -1.42 15.94 10.95
N ARG A 277 -2.60 16.57 11.05
CA ARG A 277 -3.47 16.52 12.23
C ARG A 277 -3.88 15.10 12.62
N ILE A 278 -4.26 14.27 11.64
CA ILE A 278 -4.64 12.88 11.88
C ILE A 278 -3.43 12.04 12.34
N LYS A 279 -2.22 12.34 11.84
CA LYS A 279 -0.98 11.67 12.28
C LYS A 279 -0.59 12.06 13.71
N CYS A 280 -0.67 13.34 14.07
CA CYS A 280 -0.36 13.82 15.42
C CYS A 280 -1.40 13.37 16.46
N HIS A 281 -2.70 13.41 16.15
CA HIS A 281 -3.74 12.99 17.10
C HIS A 281 -3.67 11.49 17.43
N LYS A 282 -3.18 10.66 16.50
CA LYS A 282 -2.92 9.24 16.76
C LYS A 282 -1.68 8.99 17.63
N GLY A 283 -0.74 9.93 17.68
CA GLY A 283 0.47 9.83 18.52
C GLY A 283 0.29 10.39 19.93
N ALA A 284 -0.64 11.33 20.15
CA ALA A 284 -0.78 12.05 21.42
C ALA A 284 -1.79 11.43 22.43
N PHE A 285 -2.68 10.53 22.01
CA PHE A 285 -3.80 10.04 22.84
C PHE A 285 -3.75 8.53 23.16
N GLY A 286 -2.55 7.98 23.36
CA GLY A 286 -2.39 6.64 23.90
C GLY A 286 -1.55 6.72 25.18
N ILE A 287 -2.17 6.33 26.31
CA ILE A 287 -1.56 6.11 27.63
C ILE A 287 -1.57 7.35 28.53
N VAL A 288 -2.45 7.35 29.53
CA VAL A 288 -2.19 7.44 30.99
C VAL A 288 -3.56 7.27 31.71
N PRO A 289 -3.64 6.47 32.78
CA PRO A 289 -4.19 6.99 34.04
C PRO A 289 -3.16 6.94 35.18
N ASP A 290 -3.24 7.97 36.01
CA ASP A 290 -2.33 8.32 37.11
C ASP A 290 -2.59 7.53 38.42
N ASP A 291 -1.56 7.58 39.28
CA ASP A 291 -1.52 7.43 40.74
C ASP A 291 -1.82 6.08 41.39
N ILE A 292 -0.78 5.29 41.72
CA ILE A 292 -0.75 4.42 42.92
C ILE A 292 0.68 4.18 43.42
N THR A 293 1.10 4.82 44.52
CA THR A 293 2.15 4.25 45.39
C THR A 293 1.95 4.64 46.86
N SER A 294 1.22 3.81 47.59
CA SER A 294 1.56 3.34 48.97
C SER A 294 0.38 2.53 49.53
N LEU A 295 0.07 1.38 48.93
CA LEU A 295 -0.92 0.47 49.50
C LEU A 295 -0.27 -0.60 50.36
N VAL A 296 -0.75 -0.70 51.60
CA VAL A 296 -0.47 -1.82 52.50
C VAL A 296 -1.11 -3.08 51.92
N CYS A 297 -0.33 -4.15 51.80
CA CYS A 297 -0.79 -5.44 51.25
C CYS A 297 -2.01 -5.97 52.01
N TYR A 298 -2.95 -6.61 51.29
CA TYR A 298 -4.18 -7.23 51.83
C TYR A 298 -5.25 -6.28 52.39
N THR A 299 -5.25 -5.02 51.97
CA THR A 299 -6.37 -4.09 52.20
C THR A 299 -7.45 -4.23 51.11
N TYR A 300 -8.68 -3.79 51.40
CA TYR A 300 -9.79 -3.79 50.42
C TYR A 300 -9.42 -3.06 49.11
N GLU A 301 -8.76 -1.91 49.24
CA GLU A 301 -8.23 -1.14 48.12
C GLU A 301 -7.17 -1.94 47.33
N TRP A 302 -6.28 -2.67 48.02
CA TRP A 302 -5.28 -3.53 47.36
C TRP A 302 -5.93 -4.66 46.56
N SER A 303 -7.01 -5.25 47.07
CA SER A 303 -7.76 -6.28 46.35
C SER A 303 -8.42 -5.73 45.08
N ILE A 304 -8.94 -4.50 45.10
CA ILE A 304 -9.50 -3.84 43.91
C ILE A 304 -8.39 -3.59 42.88
N TYR A 305 -7.26 -3.02 43.29
CA TYR A 305 -6.16 -2.76 42.37
C TYR A 305 -5.49 -4.03 41.83
N ALA A 306 -5.40 -5.09 42.64
CA ALA A 306 -4.94 -6.41 42.20
C ALA A 306 -5.90 -7.00 41.15
N ALA A 307 -7.22 -6.87 41.34
CA ALA A 307 -8.20 -7.29 40.34
C ALA A 307 -8.12 -6.48 39.04
N ILE A 308 -7.93 -5.15 39.12
CA ILE A 308 -7.74 -4.27 37.96
C ILE A 308 -6.44 -4.62 37.23
N SER A 309 -5.34 -4.85 37.96
CA SER A 309 -4.03 -5.20 37.40
C SER A 309 -4.06 -6.58 36.73
N PHE A 310 -4.72 -7.55 37.34
CA PHE A 310 -4.98 -8.87 36.73
C PHE A 310 -5.82 -8.74 35.46
N GLY A 311 -6.88 -7.92 35.49
CA GLY A 311 -7.65 -7.57 34.29
C GLY A 311 -6.79 -6.91 33.21
N GLY A 312 -5.90 -5.99 33.57
CA GLY A 312 -4.95 -5.33 32.68
C GLY A 312 -3.96 -6.29 32.04
N ILE A 313 -3.44 -7.28 32.78
CA ILE A 313 -2.57 -8.33 32.25
C ILE A 313 -3.32 -9.17 31.21
N VAL A 314 -4.56 -9.60 31.51
CA VAL A 314 -5.37 -10.36 30.56
C VAL A 314 -5.68 -9.53 29.30
N VAL A 315 -6.06 -8.26 29.47
CA VAL A 315 -6.33 -7.34 28.36
C VAL A 315 -5.07 -7.06 27.55
N TRP A 316 -3.88 -7.00 28.17
CA TRP A 316 -2.63 -6.81 27.45
C TRP A 316 -2.22 -8.07 26.69
N VAL A 317 -2.18 -9.21 27.38
CA VAL A 317 -1.73 -10.51 26.85
C VAL A 317 -2.61 -10.98 25.69
N PHE A 318 -3.93 -10.83 25.81
CA PHE A 318 -4.87 -11.29 24.77
C PHE A 318 -5.38 -10.15 23.89
N GLY A 319 -5.56 -8.95 24.44
CA GLY A 319 -6.13 -7.83 23.70
C GLY A 319 -5.20 -7.29 22.63
N VAL A 320 -3.87 -7.25 22.85
CA VAL A 320 -2.93 -6.81 21.81
C VAL A 320 -2.93 -7.76 20.60
N PRO A 321 -2.78 -9.10 20.76
CA PRO A 321 -2.94 -10.04 19.65
C PRO A 321 -4.34 -9.99 19.01
N PHE A 322 -5.40 -9.84 19.81
CA PHE A 322 -6.77 -9.77 19.29
C PHE A 322 -7.00 -8.52 18.44
N LEU A 323 -6.54 -7.34 18.89
CA LEU A 323 -6.64 -6.09 18.13
C LEU A 323 -5.84 -6.17 16.84
N PHE A 324 -4.68 -6.80 16.87
CA PHE A 324 -3.86 -7.06 15.68
C PHE A 324 -4.58 -7.98 14.69
N TRP A 325 -5.09 -9.12 15.17
CA TRP A 325 -5.90 -10.07 14.38
C TRP A 325 -7.13 -9.39 13.77
N ARG A 326 -7.91 -8.65 14.57
CA ARG A 326 -9.12 -7.94 14.13
C ARG A 326 -8.81 -6.88 13.08
N SER A 327 -7.69 -6.17 13.22
CA SER A 327 -7.26 -5.15 12.26
C SER A 327 -6.91 -5.77 10.91
N ILE A 328 -6.14 -6.86 10.92
CA ILE A 328 -5.81 -7.61 9.69
C ILE A 328 -7.06 -8.23 9.07
N TYR A 329 -7.92 -8.85 9.88
CA TYR A 329 -9.17 -9.44 9.41
C TYR A 329 -10.04 -8.40 8.70
N ARG A 330 -10.26 -7.24 9.31
CA ARG A 330 -11.06 -6.17 8.69
C ARG A 330 -10.42 -5.62 7.42
N ALA A 331 -9.09 -5.49 7.37
CA ALA A 331 -8.38 -5.06 6.18
C ALA A 331 -8.53 -6.09 5.04
N ARG A 332 -8.39 -7.37 5.38
CA ARG A 332 -8.47 -8.50 4.46
C ARG A 332 -9.83 -8.59 3.79
N TYR A 333 -10.92 -8.59 4.57
CA TYR A 333 -12.28 -8.82 4.06
C TYR A 333 -12.94 -7.59 3.42
N ARG A 334 -12.24 -6.45 3.34
CA ARG A 334 -12.82 -5.19 2.89
C ARG A 334 -13.30 -5.24 1.42
N HIS A 335 -14.60 -5.06 1.22
CA HIS A 335 -15.26 -4.98 -0.10
C HIS A 335 -15.05 -6.19 -1.03
N ILE A 336 -14.68 -7.37 -0.51
CA ILE A 336 -14.39 -8.54 -1.34
C ILE A 336 -15.66 -9.18 -1.87
N ASP A 337 -16.66 -9.40 -1.03
CA ASP A 337 -17.90 -10.04 -1.45
C ASP A 337 -18.63 -9.23 -2.54
N ALA A 338 -18.56 -7.90 -2.43
CA ALA A 338 -19.08 -7.01 -3.47
C ALA A 338 -18.30 -7.13 -4.79
N ARG A 339 -16.95 -7.26 -4.73
CA ARG A 339 -16.11 -7.44 -5.92
C ARG A 339 -16.34 -8.80 -6.58
N LEU A 340 -16.48 -9.87 -5.80
CA LEU A 340 -16.75 -11.22 -6.32
C LEU A 340 -18.13 -11.27 -6.99
N LYS A 341 -19.17 -10.70 -6.37
CA LYS A 341 -20.51 -10.57 -6.98
C LYS A 341 -20.51 -9.76 -8.28
N LEU A 342 -19.61 -8.78 -8.42
CA LEU A 342 -19.46 -8.05 -9.68
C LEU A 342 -18.80 -8.90 -10.77
N LEU A 343 -17.78 -9.68 -10.42
CA LEU A 343 -17.06 -10.55 -11.36
C LEU A 343 -17.87 -11.78 -11.81
N GLU A 344 -18.92 -12.13 -11.07
CA GLU A 344 -19.88 -13.15 -11.46
C GLU A 344 -20.71 -12.74 -12.70
N ARG A 345 -20.96 -11.43 -12.88
CA ARG A 345 -21.75 -10.92 -14.00
C ARG A 345 -21.04 -11.14 -15.34
N ARG A 346 -21.80 -11.51 -16.38
CA ARG A 346 -21.29 -11.79 -17.73
C ARG A 346 -20.50 -10.63 -18.35
N GLU A 347 -20.91 -9.39 -18.06
CA GLU A 347 -20.28 -8.16 -18.58
C GLU A 347 -18.80 -8.01 -18.16
N TYR A 348 -18.41 -8.55 -17.00
CA TYR A 348 -17.05 -8.41 -16.46
C TYR A 348 -16.18 -9.66 -16.69
N ARG A 349 -16.58 -10.56 -17.60
CA ARG A 349 -15.79 -11.73 -18.00
C ARG A 349 -14.32 -11.43 -18.34
N PRO A 350 -13.96 -10.40 -19.14
CA PRO A 350 -12.55 -10.14 -19.45
C PRO A 350 -11.73 -9.71 -18.23
N LEU A 351 -12.37 -9.01 -17.28
CA LEU A 351 -11.72 -8.63 -16.03
C LEU A 351 -11.52 -9.84 -15.13
N ARG A 352 -12.51 -10.75 -15.07
CA ARG A 352 -12.41 -12.01 -14.33
C ARG A 352 -11.28 -12.89 -14.87
N GLU A 353 -11.19 -13.05 -16.19
CA GLU A 353 -10.12 -13.83 -16.83
C GLU A 353 -8.73 -13.27 -16.50
N LYS A 354 -8.58 -11.94 -16.50
CA LYS A 354 -7.34 -11.28 -16.07
C LYS A 354 -6.95 -11.68 -14.64
N TRP A 355 -7.90 -11.56 -13.68
CA TRP A 355 -7.60 -11.88 -12.28
C TRP A 355 -7.39 -13.38 -12.04
N LEU A 356 -8.09 -14.24 -12.77
CA LEU A 356 -7.86 -15.69 -12.73
C LEU A 356 -6.46 -16.04 -13.25
N LEU A 357 -5.98 -15.39 -14.30
CA LEU A 357 -4.63 -15.59 -14.82
C LEU A 357 -3.57 -15.14 -13.81
N GLU A 358 -3.75 -13.98 -13.17
CA GLU A 358 -2.86 -13.52 -12.10
C GLU A 358 -2.88 -14.45 -10.89
N MET A 359 -4.04 -14.94 -10.46
CA MET A 359 -4.18 -15.94 -9.40
C MET A 359 -3.43 -17.24 -9.75
N ARG A 360 -3.64 -17.79 -10.96
CA ARG A 360 -2.93 -18.99 -11.43
C ARG A 360 -1.41 -18.77 -11.46
N SER A 361 -0.96 -17.58 -11.85
CA SER A 361 0.47 -17.23 -11.84
C SER A 361 1.07 -17.20 -10.42
N MET A 362 0.29 -16.80 -9.42
CA MET A 362 0.71 -16.80 -8.02
C MET A 362 0.75 -18.23 -7.46
N LEU A 363 -0.26 -19.04 -7.73
CA LEU A 363 -0.28 -20.46 -7.33
C LEU A 363 0.86 -21.25 -7.98
N ALA A 364 1.17 -20.98 -9.25
CA ALA A 364 2.30 -21.57 -9.95
C ALA A 364 3.64 -21.22 -9.29
N LYS A 365 3.82 -19.98 -8.80
CA LYS A 365 5.01 -19.58 -8.03
C LYS A 365 5.13 -20.32 -6.70
N GLU A 366 4.01 -20.68 -6.09
CA GLU A 366 3.96 -21.49 -4.87
C GLU A 366 4.13 -23.00 -5.14
N GLY A 367 4.26 -23.41 -6.40
CA GLY A 367 4.37 -24.82 -6.79
C GLY A 367 3.04 -25.57 -6.80
N ARG A 368 1.90 -24.85 -6.76
CA ARG A 368 0.56 -25.43 -6.81
C ARG A 368 0.00 -25.36 -8.23
N CYS A 369 -0.29 -26.51 -8.82
CA CYS A 369 -0.91 -26.58 -10.14
C CYS A 369 -2.43 -26.67 -10.00
N VAL A 370 -3.14 -25.66 -10.49
CA VAL A 370 -4.62 -25.68 -10.58
C VAL A 370 -5.01 -26.24 -11.95
N PRO A 371 -5.90 -27.25 -12.02
CA PRO A 371 -6.43 -27.77 -13.28
C PRO A 371 -6.95 -26.66 -14.19
N SER A 372 -6.79 -26.83 -15.51
CA SER A 372 -7.22 -25.84 -16.50
C SER A 372 -8.73 -25.59 -16.46
N THR A 373 -9.50 -26.61 -16.10
CA THR A 373 -10.97 -26.64 -15.99
C THR A 373 -11.40 -26.86 -14.53
N LEU A 374 -11.56 -25.77 -13.78
CA LEU A 374 -12.23 -25.81 -12.47
C LEU A 374 -13.73 -25.53 -12.61
N ARG A 375 -14.54 -26.04 -11.67
CA ARG A 375 -15.93 -25.60 -11.56
C ARG A 375 -15.95 -24.11 -11.19
N PHE A 376 -16.96 -23.40 -11.71
CA PHE A 376 -17.10 -21.96 -11.50
C PHE A 376 -17.08 -21.57 -10.02
N CYS A 377 -17.74 -22.34 -9.15
CA CYS A 377 -17.74 -22.11 -7.71
C CYS A 377 -16.33 -22.19 -7.10
N ASP A 378 -15.55 -23.20 -7.49
CA ASP A 378 -14.18 -23.39 -7.00
C ASP A 378 -13.26 -22.27 -7.51
N GLU A 379 -13.39 -21.88 -8.78
CA GLU A 379 -12.65 -20.72 -9.33
C GLU A 379 -12.93 -19.45 -8.54
N MET A 380 -14.19 -19.18 -8.21
CA MET A 380 -14.57 -17.99 -7.44
C MET A 380 -14.09 -18.06 -5.98
N MET A 381 -14.05 -19.26 -5.39
CA MET A 381 -13.49 -19.47 -4.05
C MET A 381 -12.00 -19.15 -4.00
N TYR A 382 -11.20 -19.72 -4.91
CA TYR A 382 -9.75 -19.44 -5.01
C TYR A 382 -9.48 -17.98 -5.35
N LEU A 383 -10.27 -17.40 -6.26
CA LEU A 383 -10.19 -15.99 -6.61
C LEU A 383 -10.49 -15.09 -5.40
N GLY A 384 -11.46 -15.47 -4.57
CA GLY A 384 -11.75 -14.78 -3.32
C GLY A 384 -10.60 -14.83 -2.33
N GLN A 385 -9.94 -15.99 -2.17
CA GLN A 385 -8.75 -16.13 -1.33
C GLN A 385 -7.58 -15.27 -1.83
N TYR A 386 -7.39 -15.23 -3.15
CA TYR A 386 -6.39 -14.39 -3.81
C TYR A 386 -6.66 -12.89 -3.59
N MET A 387 -7.89 -12.42 -3.79
CA MET A 387 -8.26 -11.02 -3.54
C MET A 387 -8.11 -10.62 -2.08
N LYS A 388 -8.41 -11.55 -1.16
CA LYS A 388 -8.14 -11.38 0.26
C LYS A 388 -6.65 -11.15 0.51
N ALA A 389 -5.76 -11.92 -0.09
CA ALA A 389 -4.31 -11.70 0.03
C ALA A 389 -3.88 -10.34 -0.54
N LYS A 390 -4.35 -10.00 -1.75
CA LYS A 390 -4.03 -8.73 -2.43
C LYS A 390 -4.51 -7.47 -1.70
N ASN A 391 -5.59 -7.55 -0.93
CA ASN A 391 -6.06 -6.43 -0.13
C ASN A 391 -5.04 -5.99 0.95
N LEU A 392 -4.19 -6.89 1.45
CA LEU A 392 -3.12 -6.54 2.40
C LEU A 392 -1.95 -5.81 1.72
N GLU A 393 -1.71 -6.08 0.43
CA GLU A 393 -0.68 -5.44 -0.37
C GLU A 393 -1.07 -4.04 -0.88
N ASP A 394 -2.33 -3.61 -0.68
CA ASP A 394 -2.81 -2.31 -1.16
C ASP A 394 -2.11 -1.17 -0.39
N PRO A 395 -1.39 -0.25 -1.07
CA PRO A 395 -0.67 0.85 -0.43
C PRO A 395 -1.58 1.79 0.38
N THR A 396 -2.88 1.82 0.10
CA THR A 396 -3.85 2.61 0.86
C THR A 396 -4.24 1.98 2.19
N VAL A 397 -4.32 0.64 2.23
CA VAL A 397 -4.52 -0.15 3.45
C VAL A 397 -3.25 -0.09 4.27
N MET A 398 -2.10 -0.30 3.62
CA MET A 398 -0.76 -0.08 4.16
C MET A 398 -0.67 1.30 4.85
N ASN A 399 -0.91 2.41 4.13
CA ASN A 399 -0.71 3.76 4.68
C ASN A 399 -1.63 4.13 5.85
N ARG A 400 -2.78 3.46 6.01
CA ARG A 400 -3.70 3.70 7.14
C ARG A 400 -3.27 3.00 8.43
N LEU A 401 -2.53 1.91 8.31
CA LEU A 401 -2.20 0.99 9.40
C LEU A 401 -0.88 1.32 10.12
N GLY A 402 -0.11 2.33 9.70
CA GLY A 402 0.99 2.89 10.52
C GLY A 402 2.09 1.85 10.82
N ILE A 403 2.56 1.66 12.07
CA ILE A 403 3.56 0.62 12.39
C ILE A 403 3.09 -0.80 12.00
N MET A 404 1.77 -1.06 12.01
CA MET A 404 1.21 -2.32 11.48
C MET A 404 1.38 -2.49 9.97
N TYR A 405 1.66 -1.41 9.21
CA TYR A 405 2.04 -1.40 7.79
C TYR A 405 3.18 -2.38 7.53
N GLN A 406 4.26 -2.21 8.29
CA GLN A 406 5.49 -2.96 8.11
C GLN A 406 5.18 -4.45 8.33
N ASN A 407 4.41 -4.73 9.38
CA ASN A 407 3.98 -6.08 9.71
C ASN A 407 3.02 -6.68 8.66
N CYS A 408 2.10 -5.91 8.06
CA CYS A 408 1.18 -6.42 7.01
C CYS A 408 1.88 -6.71 5.68
N THR A 409 2.81 -5.84 5.27
CA THR A 409 3.67 -6.08 4.12
C THR A 409 4.51 -7.32 4.36
N PHE A 410 5.09 -7.47 5.56
CA PHE A 410 5.80 -8.69 5.93
C PHE A 410 4.90 -9.93 5.95
N ILE A 411 3.70 -9.89 6.55
CA ILE A 411 2.79 -11.05 6.56
C ILE A 411 2.51 -11.55 5.14
N SER A 412 2.38 -10.63 4.18
CA SER A 412 2.08 -10.97 2.78
C SER A 412 3.28 -11.56 2.03
N GLN A 413 4.50 -11.34 2.52
CA GLN A 413 5.75 -11.81 1.91
C GLN A 413 6.32 -13.07 2.62
N THR A 414 6.19 -13.13 3.95
CA THR A 414 6.77 -14.19 4.81
C THR A 414 5.90 -15.44 4.89
N TYR A 415 4.59 -15.27 4.99
CA TYR A 415 3.65 -16.38 5.23
C TYR A 415 2.82 -16.69 3.99
N LYS A 416 2.49 -17.97 3.82
CA LYS A 416 1.49 -18.37 2.83
C LYS A 416 0.17 -17.66 3.14
N SER A 417 -0.56 -17.29 2.08
CA SER A 417 -1.80 -16.52 2.20
C SER A 417 -2.88 -17.15 3.10
N GLU A 418 -2.86 -18.47 3.28
CA GLU A 418 -3.77 -19.22 4.15
C GLU A 418 -3.44 -19.06 5.65
N PHE A 419 -2.16 -18.86 5.99
CA PHE A 419 -1.64 -18.84 7.37
C PHE A 419 -1.36 -17.42 7.90
N TRP A 420 -2.07 -16.42 7.41
CA TRP A 420 -1.95 -15.01 7.85
C TRP A 420 -2.09 -14.79 9.37
N TRP A 421 -2.83 -15.66 10.07
CA TRP A 421 -3.04 -15.61 11.51
C TRP A 421 -1.84 -16.14 12.31
N PHE A 422 -0.87 -16.78 11.65
CA PHE A 422 0.31 -17.34 12.31
C PHE A 422 1.18 -16.25 12.96
N GLU A 423 1.23 -15.04 12.38
CA GLU A 423 1.88 -13.88 13.01
C GLU A 423 1.26 -13.54 14.38
N VAL A 424 -0.05 -13.70 14.51
CA VAL A 424 -0.76 -13.48 15.78
C VAL A 424 -0.35 -14.55 16.79
N LEU A 425 -0.20 -15.81 16.36
CA LEU A 425 0.31 -16.87 17.22
C LEU A 425 1.75 -16.64 17.67
N GLU A 426 2.63 -16.17 16.78
CA GLU A 426 3.99 -15.79 17.17
C GLU A 426 4.01 -14.66 18.20
N LEU A 427 3.11 -13.68 18.06
CA LEU A 427 2.95 -12.61 19.02
C LEU A 427 2.42 -13.13 20.37
N ILE A 428 1.39 -13.98 20.37
CA ILE A 428 0.86 -14.63 21.58
C ILE A 428 1.98 -15.39 22.30
N ARG A 429 2.76 -16.19 21.57
CA ARG A 429 3.90 -16.94 22.12
C ARG A 429 4.93 -16.02 22.78
N LYS A 430 5.32 -14.93 22.12
CA LYS A 430 6.27 -13.93 22.67
C LYS A 430 5.74 -13.32 23.96
N VAL A 431 4.47 -12.96 23.99
CA VAL A 431 3.85 -12.34 25.18
C VAL A 431 3.65 -13.35 26.31
N LEU A 432 3.34 -14.62 26.01
CA LEU A 432 3.28 -15.67 27.03
C LEU A 432 4.65 -15.96 27.64
N LEU A 433 5.71 -16.05 26.80
CA LEU A 433 7.07 -16.33 27.26
C LEU A 433 7.68 -15.21 28.10
N ASN A 434 7.33 -13.95 27.82
CA ASN A 434 7.89 -12.77 28.50
C ASN A 434 6.96 -12.18 29.58
N GLY A 435 5.64 -12.30 29.42
CA GLY A 435 4.66 -11.66 30.30
C GLY A 435 4.03 -12.62 31.30
N MET A 436 3.57 -13.80 30.85
CA MET A 436 2.83 -14.71 31.73
C MET A 436 3.74 -15.51 32.67
N LEU A 437 4.92 -15.93 32.20
CA LEU A 437 5.85 -16.74 32.99
C LEU A 437 6.49 -15.98 34.16
N VAL A 438 6.48 -14.64 34.12
CA VAL A 438 6.90 -13.79 35.24
C VAL A 438 6.03 -14.02 36.47
N PHE A 439 4.74 -14.32 36.33
CA PHE A 439 3.86 -14.51 37.48
C PHE A 439 4.06 -15.85 38.20
N LEU A 440 4.81 -16.79 37.61
CA LEU A 440 5.16 -18.07 38.22
C LEU A 440 6.42 -17.98 39.12
N GLN A 441 6.78 -16.77 39.57
CA GLN A 441 7.97 -16.42 40.36
C GLN A 441 8.18 -17.25 41.64
N THR A 442 7.17 -17.96 42.13
CA THR A 442 7.29 -18.74 43.37
C THR A 442 8.28 -19.91 43.25
N HIS A 443 8.53 -20.45 42.03
CA HIS A 443 9.51 -21.52 41.83
C HIS A 443 10.14 -21.52 40.42
N ALA A 444 11.47 -21.39 40.34
CA ALA A 444 12.25 -21.42 39.10
C ALA A 444 12.02 -22.67 38.22
N VAL A 445 11.83 -23.84 38.85
CA VAL A 445 11.56 -25.11 38.15
C VAL A 445 10.21 -25.07 37.42
N LYS A 446 9.17 -24.53 38.06
CA LYS A 446 7.82 -24.42 37.47
C LYS A 446 7.83 -23.46 36.27
N GLN A 447 8.60 -22.37 36.35
CA GLN A 447 8.79 -21.43 35.24
C GLN A 447 9.47 -22.10 34.05
N SER A 448 10.56 -22.85 34.28
CA SER A 448 11.30 -23.53 33.22
C SER A 448 10.48 -24.63 32.53
N ILE A 449 9.74 -25.45 33.29
CA ILE A 449 8.86 -26.49 32.74
C ILE A 449 7.72 -25.88 31.90
N ALA A 450 7.11 -24.79 32.36
CA ALA A 450 6.07 -24.10 31.61
C ALA A 450 6.60 -23.45 30.31
N GLY A 451 7.79 -22.82 30.38
CA GLY A 451 8.48 -22.29 29.20
C GLY A 451 8.85 -23.39 28.19
N LEU A 452 9.33 -24.53 28.68
CA LEU A 452 9.64 -25.71 27.89
C LEU A 452 8.41 -26.24 27.13
N ALA A 453 7.29 -26.42 27.84
CA ALA A 453 6.04 -26.90 27.24
C ALA A 453 5.53 -25.93 26.16
N LEU A 454 5.61 -24.62 26.40
CA LEU A 454 5.19 -23.60 25.43
C LEU A 454 6.09 -23.59 24.19
N CYS A 455 7.41 -23.74 24.36
CA CYS A 455 8.35 -23.88 23.24
C CYS A 455 8.12 -25.16 22.44
N PHE A 456 7.80 -26.27 23.11
CA PHE A 456 7.47 -27.53 22.44
C PHE A 456 6.19 -27.41 21.59
N VAL A 457 5.11 -26.85 22.15
CA VAL A 457 3.87 -26.60 21.40
C VAL A 457 4.11 -25.69 20.20
N ALA A 458 4.90 -24.62 20.38
CA ALA A 458 5.26 -23.71 19.29
C ALA A 458 6.07 -24.41 18.19
N LEU A 459 7.04 -25.25 18.55
CA LEU A 459 7.84 -26.03 17.62
C LEU A 459 6.95 -27.03 16.85
N PHE A 460 6.10 -27.76 17.55
CA PHE A 460 5.13 -28.70 16.98
C PHE A 460 4.23 -27.99 15.95
N LEU A 461 3.59 -26.89 16.34
CA LEU A 461 2.72 -26.11 15.44
C LEU A 461 3.48 -25.59 14.22
N THR A 462 4.71 -25.12 14.39
CA THR A 462 5.53 -24.59 13.28
C THR A 462 5.93 -25.68 12.28
N LEU A 463 6.32 -26.87 12.78
CA LEU A 463 6.71 -28.00 11.95
C LEU A 463 5.52 -28.64 11.21
N HIS A 464 4.36 -28.73 11.86
CA HIS A 464 3.14 -29.31 11.27
C HIS A 464 2.47 -28.37 10.27
N LEU A 465 2.32 -27.09 10.62
CA LEU A 465 1.58 -26.14 9.79
C LEU A 465 2.41 -25.59 8.61
N LYS A 466 3.76 -25.62 8.70
CA LYS A 466 4.70 -25.07 7.70
C LYS A 466 4.20 -23.75 7.10
N PRO A 467 4.01 -22.72 7.94
CA PRO A 467 3.29 -21.50 7.57
C PRO A 467 4.10 -20.58 6.65
N TYR A 468 5.44 -20.67 6.70
CA TYR A 468 6.34 -19.85 5.90
C TYR A 468 6.28 -20.25 4.42
N GLN A 469 6.46 -19.26 3.54
CA GLN A 469 6.47 -19.48 2.10
C GLN A 469 7.75 -20.18 1.62
N SER A 470 8.90 -19.79 2.16
CA SER A 470 10.17 -20.42 1.83
C SER A 470 10.52 -21.53 2.83
N TRP A 471 11.19 -22.58 2.32
CA TRP A 471 11.67 -23.67 3.16
C TRP A 471 12.84 -23.22 4.04
N THR A 472 13.69 -22.30 3.57
CA THR A 472 14.80 -21.78 4.34
C THR A 472 14.33 -20.96 5.54
N ASP A 473 13.24 -20.20 5.42
CA ASP A 473 12.63 -19.52 6.59
C ASP A 473 12.01 -20.51 7.57
N SER A 474 11.35 -21.55 7.05
CA SER A 474 10.83 -22.65 7.88
C SER A 474 11.93 -23.34 8.68
N LEU A 475 13.10 -23.54 8.06
CA LEU A 475 14.28 -24.12 8.69
C LEU A 475 14.81 -23.21 9.81
N ILE A 476 15.01 -21.91 9.53
CA ILE A 476 15.51 -20.94 10.54
C ILE A 476 14.54 -20.84 11.72
N ALA A 477 13.23 -20.75 11.45
CA ALA A 477 12.21 -20.72 12.50
C ALA A 477 12.21 -22.01 13.33
N GLY A 478 12.32 -23.18 12.69
CA GLY A 478 12.44 -24.47 13.38
C GLY A 478 13.70 -24.58 14.24
N VAL A 479 14.86 -24.19 13.70
CA VAL A 479 16.15 -24.24 14.41
C VAL A 479 16.16 -23.30 15.61
N THR A 480 15.67 -22.08 15.47
CA THR A 480 15.59 -21.10 16.58
C THR A 480 14.60 -21.54 17.67
N LEU A 481 13.45 -22.11 17.30
CA LEU A 481 12.51 -22.69 18.26
C LEU A 481 13.09 -23.92 18.99
N PHE A 482 13.77 -24.79 18.25
CA PHE A 482 14.46 -25.94 18.82
C PHE A 482 15.58 -25.50 19.77
N GLN A 483 16.33 -24.44 19.43
CA GLN A 483 17.35 -23.89 20.31
C GLN A 483 16.78 -23.32 21.61
N LEU A 484 15.63 -22.63 21.57
CA LEU A 484 14.94 -22.18 22.78
C LEU A 484 14.46 -23.36 23.63
N PHE A 485 13.95 -24.41 23.00
CA PHE A 485 13.57 -25.66 23.68
C PHE A 485 14.78 -26.33 24.35
N LEU A 486 15.92 -26.44 23.67
CA LEU A 486 17.16 -26.96 24.26
C LEU A 486 17.64 -26.11 25.44
N THR A 487 17.56 -24.79 25.32
CA THR A 487 17.93 -23.85 26.39
C THR A 487 17.08 -24.10 27.65
N PHE A 488 15.76 -24.24 27.53
CA PHE A 488 14.90 -24.61 28.66
C PHE A 488 15.18 -25.99 29.27
N ASN A 489 15.46 -27.00 28.44
CA ASN A 489 15.84 -28.33 28.94
C ASN A 489 17.15 -28.27 29.74
N CYS A 490 18.19 -27.62 29.20
CA CYS A 490 19.47 -27.50 29.87
C CYS A 490 19.34 -26.82 31.23
N ILE A 491 18.48 -25.80 31.34
CA ILE A 491 18.22 -25.10 32.59
C ILE A 491 17.51 -25.99 33.61
N SER A 492 16.50 -26.75 33.20
CA SER A 492 15.79 -27.68 34.11
C SER A 492 16.72 -28.74 34.69
N SER A 493 17.84 -29.03 34.01
CA SER A 493 18.85 -29.98 34.45
C SER A 493 19.90 -29.38 35.40
N ILE A 494 19.98 -28.05 35.57
CA ILE A 494 20.92 -27.37 36.49
C ILE A 494 20.38 -27.33 37.94
N ASN A 495 19.47 -28.22 38.31
CA ASN A 495 18.94 -28.26 39.67
C ASN A 495 20.03 -28.58 40.70
N PRO A 496 20.13 -27.81 41.81
CA PRO A 496 21.19 -27.95 42.81
C PRO A 496 21.14 -29.25 43.61
N THR A 497 20.08 -30.05 43.47
CA THR A 497 19.87 -31.28 44.24
C THR A 497 20.54 -32.52 43.66
N ASN A 498 20.91 -32.53 42.37
CA ASN A 498 21.52 -33.71 41.73
C ASN A 498 22.86 -33.36 41.08
N ALA A 499 23.95 -33.61 41.80
CA ALA A 499 25.35 -33.38 41.41
C ALA A 499 25.88 -34.34 40.31
N ILE A 500 25.05 -34.75 39.35
CA ILE A 500 25.44 -35.70 38.30
C ILE A 500 25.98 -34.97 37.05
N ILE A 501 25.64 -33.69 36.87
CA ILE A 501 25.95 -32.95 35.64
C ILE A 501 26.89 -31.78 35.91
N ASN A 502 28.06 -31.79 35.28
CA ASN A 502 29.04 -30.71 35.35
C ASN A 502 28.46 -29.41 34.76
N VAL A 503 28.21 -28.41 35.61
CA VAL A 503 27.73 -27.07 35.22
C VAL A 503 28.57 -26.42 34.11
N PRO A 504 29.92 -26.51 34.11
CA PRO A 504 30.72 -25.96 33.01
C PRO A 504 30.46 -26.64 31.66
N MET A 505 30.19 -27.96 31.66
CA MET A 505 29.88 -28.71 30.44
C MET A 505 28.53 -28.26 29.85
N VAL A 506 27.50 -28.10 30.70
CA VAL A 506 26.19 -27.61 30.26
C VAL A 506 26.27 -26.19 29.73
N SER A 507 27.04 -25.31 30.39
CA SER A 507 27.29 -23.95 29.93
C SER A 507 27.94 -23.93 28.55
N SER A 508 28.99 -24.73 28.34
CA SER A 508 29.69 -24.82 27.05
C SER A 508 28.79 -25.36 25.93
N ILE A 509 28.01 -26.42 26.20
CA ILE A 509 27.04 -26.97 25.25
C ILE A 509 26.00 -25.92 24.86
N MET A 510 25.50 -25.16 25.84
CA MET A 510 24.46 -24.18 25.59
C MET A 510 24.99 -22.96 24.82
N VAL A 511 26.24 -22.52 25.05
CA VAL A 511 26.89 -21.49 24.21
C VAL A 511 27.09 -21.98 22.78
N ILE A 512 27.66 -23.18 22.61
CA ILE A 512 27.97 -23.75 21.30
C ILE A 512 26.71 -23.94 20.46
N THR A 513 25.65 -24.49 21.06
CA THR A 513 24.38 -24.72 20.37
C THR A 513 23.67 -23.41 20.00
N ASN A 514 23.68 -22.40 20.89
CA ASN A 514 23.13 -21.08 20.58
C ASN A 514 23.90 -20.39 19.45
N LEU A 515 25.23 -20.46 19.48
CA LEU A 515 26.08 -19.92 18.42
C LEU A 515 25.82 -20.65 17.08
N ALA A 516 25.70 -21.98 17.10
CA ALA A 516 25.41 -22.78 15.92
C ALA A 516 24.06 -22.38 15.28
N ALA A 517 23.02 -22.14 16.08
CA ALA A 517 21.72 -21.68 15.57
C ALA A 517 21.83 -20.33 14.82
N VAL A 518 22.62 -19.39 15.36
CA VAL A 518 22.88 -18.09 14.71
C VAL A 518 23.69 -18.28 13.42
N ILE A 519 24.73 -19.12 13.44
CA ILE A 519 25.55 -19.42 12.24
C ILE A 519 24.67 -20.01 11.13
N VAL A 520 23.78 -20.96 11.45
CA VAL A 520 22.85 -21.54 10.47
C VAL A 520 21.95 -20.45 9.86
N ALA A 521 21.43 -19.52 10.67
CA ALA A 521 20.63 -18.41 10.17
C ALA A 521 21.44 -17.49 9.24
N VAL A 522 22.67 -17.13 9.61
CA VAL A 522 23.53 -16.26 8.79
C VAL A 522 23.91 -16.95 7.47
N VAL A 523 24.33 -18.21 7.52
CA VAL A 523 24.70 -18.98 6.32
C VAL A 523 23.53 -19.11 5.36
N THR A 524 22.32 -19.40 5.85
CA THR A 524 21.12 -19.50 5.01
C THR A 524 20.73 -18.16 4.37
N ILE A 525 20.91 -17.03 5.07
CA ILE A 525 20.73 -15.69 4.51
C ILE A 525 21.69 -15.44 3.34
N PHE A 526 22.98 -15.75 3.52
CA PHE A 526 23.99 -15.58 2.47
C PHE A 526 23.73 -16.51 1.28
N GLN A 527 23.39 -17.77 1.54
CA GLN A 527 23.06 -18.75 0.50
C GLN A 527 21.85 -18.32 -0.33
N ASP A 528 20.79 -17.82 0.29
CA ASP A 528 19.61 -17.37 -0.43
C ASP A 528 19.89 -16.11 -1.24
N THR A 529 20.68 -15.18 -0.70
CA THR A 529 21.12 -13.99 -1.43
C THR A 529 21.91 -14.36 -2.68
N TYR A 530 22.86 -15.30 -2.53
CA TYR A 530 23.68 -15.78 -3.63
C TYR A 530 22.84 -16.50 -4.70
N LYS A 531 21.96 -17.42 -4.28
CA LYS A 531 21.04 -18.14 -5.18
C LYS A 531 20.11 -17.18 -5.91
N ASN A 532 19.58 -16.17 -5.22
CA ASN A 532 18.65 -15.21 -5.81
C ASN A 532 19.37 -14.28 -6.81
N HIS A 533 20.59 -13.85 -6.51
CA HIS A 533 21.43 -13.09 -7.44
C HIS A 533 21.65 -13.87 -8.75
N ARG A 534 22.12 -15.13 -8.65
CA ARG A 534 22.29 -16.00 -9.83
C ARG A 534 21.00 -16.24 -10.61
N ARG A 535 19.86 -16.40 -9.91
CA ARG A 535 18.54 -16.58 -10.57
C ARG A 535 18.14 -15.34 -11.36
N VAL A 536 18.31 -14.16 -10.81
CA VAL A 536 17.95 -12.91 -11.48
C VAL A 536 18.85 -12.66 -12.68
N GLU A 537 20.15 -12.95 -12.59
CA GLU A 537 21.06 -12.87 -13.73
C GLU A 537 20.62 -13.77 -14.89
N LYS A 538 20.23 -15.02 -14.61
CA LYS A 538 19.69 -15.93 -15.63
C LYS A 538 18.40 -15.40 -16.27
N LEU A 539 17.44 -14.93 -15.46
CA LEU A 539 16.19 -14.35 -15.95
C LEU A 539 16.42 -13.09 -16.80
N ARG A 540 17.38 -12.24 -16.41
CA ARG A 540 17.80 -11.07 -17.19
C ARG A 540 18.39 -11.49 -18.54
N ALA A 541 19.25 -12.51 -18.55
CA ALA A 541 19.84 -13.04 -19.77
C ALA A 541 18.77 -13.62 -20.72
N GLU A 542 17.79 -14.37 -20.20
CA GLU A 542 16.69 -14.94 -21.00
C GLU A 542 15.75 -13.85 -21.56
N ARG A 543 15.32 -12.90 -20.72
CA ARG A 543 14.48 -11.77 -21.17
C ARG A 543 15.19 -10.96 -22.24
N ARG A 544 16.49 -10.67 -22.04
CA ARG A 544 17.31 -9.97 -23.03
C ARG A 544 17.37 -10.75 -24.36
N ARG A 545 17.56 -12.08 -24.32
CA ARG A 545 17.52 -12.93 -25.53
C ARG A 545 16.16 -12.86 -26.24
N GLN A 546 15.05 -12.85 -25.50
CA GLN A 546 13.70 -12.71 -26.08
C GLN A 546 13.49 -11.35 -26.74
N LEU A 547 13.88 -10.26 -26.07
CA LEU A 547 13.80 -8.90 -26.61
C LEU A 547 14.66 -8.74 -27.87
N ILE A 548 15.89 -9.26 -27.87
CA ILE A 548 16.77 -9.26 -29.04
C ILE A 548 16.14 -10.05 -30.18
N ARG A 549 15.64 -11.27 -29.94
CA ARG A 549 14.96 -12.07 -30.96
C ARG A 549 13.78 -11.30 -31.58
N HIS A 550 12.96 -10.67 -30.75
CA HIS A 550 11.80 -9.91 -31.23
C HIS A 550 12.22 -8.66 -32.04
N ALA A 551 13.25 -7.95 -31.59
CA ALA A 551 13.81 -6.80 -32.30
C ALA A 551 14.44 -7.20 -33.65
N VAL A 552 15.22 -8.28 -33.67
CA VAL A 552 15.83 -8.84 -34.89
C VAL A 552 14.76 -9.28 -35.88
N CYS A 553 13.75 -10.06 -35.46
CA CYS A 553 12.65 -10.44 -36.34
C CYS A 553 11.90 -9.23 -36.92
N LYS A 554 11.71 -8.17 -36.12
CA LYS A 554 11.07 -6.93 -36.57
C LYS A 554 11.92 -6.19 -37.60
N LEU A 555 13.23 -6.09 -37.39
CA LEU A 555 14.16 -5.49 -38.36
C LEU A 555 14.24 -6.32 -39.64
N TRP A 556 14.32 -7.64 -39.53
CA TRP A 556 14.36 -8.54 -40.68
C TRP A 556 13.08 -8.47 -41.51
N ARG A 557 11.90 -8.44 -40.88
CA ARG A 557 10.62 -8.21 -41.59
C ARG A 557 10.62 -6.87 -42.34
N ARG A 558 11.17 -5.80 -41.75
CA ARG A 558 11.30 -4.50 -42.43
C ARG A 558 12.23 -4.56 -43.63
N ALA A 559 13.41 -5.19 -43.48
CA ALA A 559 14.36 -5.36 -44.56
C ALA A 559 13.80 -6.23 -45.69
N TYR A 560 13.09 -7.30 -45.35
CA TYR A 560 12.40 -8.17 -46.31
C TYR A 560 11.32 -7.39 -47.08
N ASN A 561 10.44 -6.67 -46.38
CA ASN A 561 9.41 -5.84 -47.03
C ASN A 561 10.04 -4.78 -47.96
N TYR A 562 11.17 -4.18 -47.57
CA TYR A 562 11.95 -3.26 -48.40
C TYR A 562 12.48 -3.93 -49.68
N ALA A 563 13.13 -5.09 -49.54
CA ALA A 563 13.70 -5.83 -50.67
C ALA A 563 12.62 -6.30 -51.65
N VAL A 564 11.49 -6.79 -51.13
CA VAL A 564 10.31 -7.14 -51.95
C VAL A 564 9.77 -5.89 -52.65
N PHE A 565 9.68 -4.75 -51.97
CA PHE A 565 9.25 -3.50 -52.60
C PHE A 565 10.15 -3.08 -53.76
N GLU A 566 11.48 -3.11 -53.59
CA GLU A 566 12.42 -2.77 -54.68
C GLU A 566 12.35 -3.75 -55.85
N ALA A 567 12.25 -5.05 -55.58
CA ALA A 567 12.17 -6.08 -56.62
C ALA A 567 10.89 -5.96 -57.48
N TYR A 568 9.76 -5.62 -56.86
CA TYR A 568 8.47 -5.46 -57.56
C TYR A 568 8.28 -4.06 -58.17
N ARG A 569 9.12 -3.08 -57.83
CA ARG A 569 9.08 -1.74 -58.46
C ARG A 569 9.35 -1.80 -59.96
N THR A 570 10.09 -2.80 -60.43
CA THR A 570 10.51 -2.96 -61.83
C THR A 570 9.60 -3.86 -62.66
N LYS A 571 8.67 -4.63 -62.04
CA LYS A 571 7.74 -5.53 -62.73
C LYS A 571 6.32 -5.41 -62.14
N PRO A 572 5.32 -4.90 -62.89
CA PRO A 572 3.96 -4.78 -62.41
C PRO A 572 3.24 -6.14 -62.51
N SER A 573 3.30 -6.94 -61.45
CA SER A 573 2.44 -8.12 -61.28
C SER A 573 2.01 -8.27 -59.82
N ARG A 574 0.99 -9.11 -59.57
CA ARG A 574 0.20 -9.27 -58.32
C ARG A 574 0.88 -8.71 -57.06
N GLN A 575 0.30 -7.63 -56.53
CA GLN A 575 0.80 -6.91 -55.37
C GLN A 575 0.76 -7.82 -54.13
N SER A 576 1.94 -8.13 -53.58
CA SER A 576 2.07 -8.92 -52.36
C SER A 576 1.85 -8.06 -51.11
N VAL A 577 1.33 -8.64 -50.03
CA VAL A 577 1.11 -7.93 -48.74
C VAL A 577 2.38 -7.20 -48.22
N PRO A 578 3.60 -7.77 -48.32
CA PRO A 578 4.85 -7.06 -47.98
C PRO A 578 5.10 -5.78 -48.79
N PHE A 579 4.80 -5.79 -50.09
CA PHE A 579 4.92 -4.63 -50.97
C PHE A 579 3.98 -3.51 -50.52
N LEU A 580 2.72 -3.83 -50.24
CA LEU A 580 1.71 -2.87 -49.80
C LEU A 580 2.09 -2.20 -48.47
N LEU A 581 2.60 -3.00 -47.51
CA LEU A 581 3.00 -2.51 -46.19
C LEU A 581 4.16 -1.50 -46.27
N GLU A 582 5.16 -1.73 -47.11
CA GLU A 582 6.29 -0.80 -47.27
C GLU A 582 5.91 0.44 -48.09
N HIS A 583 5.06 0.29 -49.11
CA HIS A 583 4.53 1.42 -49.88
C HIS A 583 3.74 2.40 -48.99
N LEU A 584 2.84 1.86 -48.15
CA LEU A 584 2.07 2.64 -47.17
C LEU A 584 2.97 3.33 -46.14
N ARG A 585 4.04 2.66 -45.70
CA ARG A 585 5.00 3.24 -44.76
C ARG A 585 5.70 4.45 -45.36
N ARG A 586 6.09 4.40 -46.63
CA ARG A 586 6.72 5.54 -47.34
C ARG A 586 5.75 6.68 -47.60
N MET A 587 4.51 6.39 -47.98
CA MET A 587 3.45 7.41 -48.08
C MET A 587 3.26 8.14 -46.76
N ARG A 588 3.26 7.42 -45.62
CA ARG A 588 3.18 8.01 -44.28
C ARG A 588 4.42 8.84 -43.90
N LEU A 589 5.60 8.50 -44.41
CA LEU A 589 6.84 9.24 -44.14
C LEU A 589 7.00 10.47 -45.05
N GLY A 590 6.34 10.49 -46.21
CA GLY A 590 6.28 11.65 -47.10
C GLY A 590 5.19 12.66 -46.74
N THR A 591 4.28 12.33 -45.81
CA THR A 591 3.12 13.15 -45.41
C THR A 591 3.34 13.85 -44.07
N ASP A 592 4.46 14.56 -43.93
CA ASP A 592 4.50 15.72 -43.01
C ASP A 592 3.81 16.95 -43.65
N ASP A 593 3.46 16.89 -44.95
CA ASP A 593 2.49 17.76 -45.62
C ASP A 593 1.42 16.91 -46.33
N GLU A 594 0.16 17.29 -46.14
CA GLU A 594 -1.08 16.77 -46.75
C GLU A 594 -1.71 15.44 -46.27
N THR A 595 -3.03 15.51 -46.19
CA THR A 595 -3.98 14.52 -45.67
C THR A 595 -3.98 13.22 -46.47
N VAL A 596 -3.65 12.11 -45.82
CA VAL A 596 -3.83 10.77 -46.39
C VAL A 596 -5.32 10.49 -46.58
N ASP A 597 -5.73 10.36 -47.84
CA ASP A 597 -7.11 10.07 -48.22
C ASP A 597 -7.45 8.60 -47.90
N LEU A 598 -8.34 8.37 -46.93
CA LEU A 598 -8.77 7.04 -46.48
C LEU A 598 -9.46 6.22 -47.60
N GLN A 599 -9.86 6.88 -48.68
CA GLN A 599 -10.54 6.30 -49.83
C GLN A 599 -9.60 5.39 -50.65
N ASP A 600 -8.35 5.81 -50.85
CA ASP A 600 -7.35 5.02 -51.59
C ASP A 600 -6.92 3.77 -50.81
N PHE A 601 -6.95 3.85 -49.48
CA PHE A 601 -6.69 2.72 -48.59
C PHE A 601 -7.75 1.61 -48.72
N ALA A 602 -9.03 1.99 -48.76
CA ALA A 602 -10.13 1.04 -48.97
C ALA A 602 -10.07 0.39 -50.37
N ASN A 603 -9.74 1.18 -51.40
CA ASN A 603 -9.67 0.72 -52.78
C ASN A 603 -8.47 -0.23 -53.04
N ALA A 604 -7.34 -0.03 -52.37
CA ALA A 604 -6.19 -0.93 -52.47
C ALA A 604 -6.42 -2.26 -51.74
N PHE A 605 -7.12 -2.26 -50.61
CA PHE A 605 -7.43 -3.48 -49.85
C PHE A 605 -8.49 -4.35 -50.55
N LEU A 606 -9.40 -3.73 -51.32
CA LEU A 606 -10.41 -4.42 -52.14
C LEU A 606 -9.86 -5.02 -53.44
N ARG A 607 -8.62 -4.71 -53.82
CA ARG A 607 -7.93 -5.26 -55.01
C ARG A 607 -7.04 -6.47 -54.69
N LEU A 608 -6.88 -6.81 -53.41
CA LEU A 608 -6.35 -8.08 -52.92
C LEU A 608 -7.49 -9.10 -52.84
#